data_AF-A0A8H4U1M2-F1
#
_entry.id   AF-A0A8H4U1M2-F1
#
_cell.length_a   1.000
_cell.length_b   1.000
_cell.length_c   1.000
_cell.angle_alpha   90.00
_cell.angle_beta   90.00
_cell.angle_gamma   90.00
#
_symmetry.space_group_name_H-M   'P 1'
#
loop_
_entity.id
_entity.type
_entity.pdbx_description
1 polymer ?
#
loop_
_entity_poly.entity_id
_entity_poly.type
_entity_poly.pdbx_seq_one_letter_code
_entity_poly.pdbx_strand_id
1 'polypeptide(L)'
;MSLPVDATTITGGCSCGAIRYRIAIPMLEDRPYHPMSPPNVASRLPDTITCQCNDCPIPRETQSTIVSGRILDVLDRDYDAAKADSERPPFKPATEVFRATEESKFWLRFFHTTNADESWSRSFCGRSGSHVCFHFKLIREYCHNGKLSNGWQDAFHLYLGGIDREFLEKDWFTPSTEVMFQNGTPFSQCVSATAKGLKYVSKVQEFDREVTEKELAKLRA
;
A
#
# COMPACT_ATOMS: atom_id res chain seq x y z
N MET A 1 11.39 -0.45 14.26
CA MET A 1 9.92 -0.39 14.09
C MET A 1 9.55 1.07 13.98
N SER A 2 8.81 1.40 12.94
CA SER A 2 8.40 2.75 12.62
C SER A 2 7.16 3.15 13.42
N LEU A 3 6.06 2.39 13.37
CA LEU A 3 4.79 2.79 14.01
C LEU A 3 4.85 2.88 15.55
N PRO A 4 3.99 3.72 16.19
CA PRO A 4 4.01 3.97 17.64
C PRO A 4 3.81 2.68 18.45
N VAL A 5 4.21 2.63 19.71
CA VAL A 5 3.92 1.48 20.59
C VAL A 5 2.44 1.48 20.99
N ASP A 6 1.93 2.67 21.30
CA ASP A 6 0.54 2.86 21.72
C ASP A 6 -0.43 2.80 20.55
N ALA A 7 -1.67 2.43 20.85
CA ALA A 7 -2.75 2.45 19.87
C ALA A 7 -2.97 3.88 19.35
N THR A 8 -3.18 3.99 18.04
CA THR A 8 -3.48 5.26 17.40
C THR A 8 -4.40 5.06 16.22
N THR A 9 -4.82 6.16 15.62
CA THR A 9 -5.67 6.16 14.44
C THR A 9 -5.11 7.15 13.44
N ILE A 10 -4.92 6.68 12.20
CA ILE A 10 -4.50 7.54 11.10
C ILE A 10 -5.64 7.68 10.09
N THR A 11 -5.61 8.76 9.33
CA THR A 11 -6.61 9.06 8.30
C THR A 11 -5.95 9.29 6.95
N GLY A 12 -6.76 9.13 5.91
CA GLY A 12 -6.32 9.30 4.54
C GLY A 12 -7.48 9.29 3.56
N GLY A 13 -7.16 9.36 2.27
CA GLY A 13 -8.12 9.40 1.20
C GLY A 13 -7.48 9.70 -0.16
N CYS A 14 -8.34 10.02 -1.12
CA CYS A 14 -7.90 10.50 -2.43
C CYS A 14 -7.74 12.04 -2.42
N SER A 15 -6.98 12.56 -3.39
CA SER A 15 -6.68 13.99 -3.50
C SER A 15 -7.91 14.90 -3.70
N CYS A 16 -9.03 14.37 -4.22
CA CYS A 16 -10.27 15.13 -4.40
C CYS A 16 -11.28 15.00 -3.25
N GLY A 17 -10.92 14.30 -2.17
CA GLY A 17 -11.78 14.10 -0.99
C GLY A 17 -12.94 13.11 -1.16
N ALA A 18 -13.23 12.63 -2.36
CA ALA A 18 -14.32 11.69 -2.65
C ALA A 18 -14.20 10.32 -1.98
N ILE A 19 -12.97 9.92 -1.63
CA ILE A 19 -12.65 8.75 -0.82
C ILE A 19 -11.94 9.24 0.43
N ARG A 20 -12.43 8.82 1.59
CA ARG A 20 -11.81 9.02 2.90
C ARG A 20 -11.86 7.72 3.69
N TYR A 21 -10.78 7.42 4.39
CA TYR A 21 -10.67 6.24 5.23
C TYR A 21 -9.96 6.57 6.54
N ARG A 22 -10.12 5.66 7.49
CA ARG A 22 -9.49 5.68 8.80
C ARG A 22 -8.92 4.31 9.07
N ILE A 23 -7.72 4.26 9.61
CA ILE A 23 -7.01 3.02 9.93
C ILE A 23 -6.73 3.03 11.43
N ALA A 24 -7.29 2.04 12.12
CA ALA A 24 -6.94 1.78 13.51
C ALA A 24 -5.59 1.04 13.55
N ILE A 25 -4.63 1.61 14.25
CA ILE A 25 -3.34 0.98 14.54
C ILE A 25 -3.41 0.44 15.98
N PRO A 26 -3.40 -0.88 16.20
CA PRO A 26 -3.45 -1.46 17.55
C PRO A 26 -2.19 -1.17 18.36
N MET A 27 -2.25 -1.42 19.68
CA MET A 27 -1.07 -1.51 20.55
C MET A 27 -0.07 -2.52 19.97
N LEU A 28 1.23 -2.31 20.14
CA LEU A 28 2.27 -3.18 19.58
C LEU A 28 2.11 -4.66 19.97
N GLU A 29 1.72 -4.94 21.21
CA GLU A 29 1.53 -6.30 21.72
C GLU A 29 0.40 -7.06 21.02
N ASP A 30 -0.65 -6.35 20.61
CA ASP A 30 -1.82 -6.88 19.92
C ASP A 30 -1.62 -7.02 18.40
N ARG A 31 -0.53 -6.46 17.86
CA ARG A 31 -0.25 -6.53 16.42
C ARG A 31 0.15 -7.95 16.02
N PRO A 32 -0.55 -8.58 15.07
CA PRO A 32 -0.18 -9.91 14.62
C PRO A 32 1.14 -9.87 13.84
N TYR A 33 1.87 -10.99 13.89
CA TYR A 33 3.06 -11.16 13.06
C TYR A 33 2.72 -11.13 11.58
N HIS A 34 3.61 -10.56 10.78
CA HIS A 34 3.46 -10.48 9.34
C HIS A 34 3.51 -11.90 8.72
N PRO A 35 2.44 -12.40 8.09
CA PRO A 35 2.35 -13.80 7.66
C PRO A 35 3.31 -14.17 6.52
N MET A 36 3.78 -13.19 5.75
CA MET A 36 4.72 -13.38 4.65
C MET A 36 6.19 -13.19 5.07
N SER A 37 6.45 -12.75 6.30
CA SER A 37 7.81 -12.48 6.78
C SER A 37 8.38 -13.68 7.55
N PRO A 38 9.68 -13.96 7.43
CA PRO A 38 10.30 -15.01 8.22
C PRO A 38 10.40 -14.60 9.72
N PRO A 39 10.36 -15.56 10.68
CA PRO A 39 10.26 -15.29 12.12
C PRO A 39 11.40 -14.43 12.67
N ASN A 40 12.58 -14.51 12.07
CA ASN A 40 13.77 -13.73 12.42
C ASN A 40 13.63 -12.22 12.13
N VAL A 41 12.66 -11.82 11.30
CA VAL A 41 12.45 -10.41 10.91
C VAL A 41 11.50 -9.67 11.86
N ALA A 42 10.84 -10.36 12.80
CA ALA A 42 9.99 -9.79 13.86
C ALA A 42 9.02 -8.67 13.41
N SER A 43 8.62 -8.64 12.13
CA SER A 43 7.69 -7.66 11.59
C SER A 43 6.26 -8.00 12.02
N ARG A 44 5.51 -6.95 12.37
CA ARG A 44 4.14 -7.02 12.86
C ARG A 44 3.28 -6.05 12.05
N LEU A 45 2.03 -6.42 11.78
CA LEU A 45 1.08 -5.63 11.01
C LEU A 45 0.19 -4.77 11.92
N PRO A 46 -0.23 -3.56 11.48
CA PRO A 46 0.14 -2.91 10.22
C PRO A 46 1.62 -2.48 10.20
N ASP A 47 2.20 -2.35 9.01
CA ASP A 47 3.60 -1.98 8.82
C ASP A 47 3.73 -0.97 7.66
N THR A 48 4.77 -0.13 7.69
CA THR A 48 5.08 0.81 6.61
C THR A 48 6.19 0.25 5.74
N ILE A 49 5.90 0.05 4.45
CA ILE A 49 6.85 -0.62 3.53
C ILE A 49 7.13 0.23 2.30
N THR A 50 8.33 0.08 1.74
CA THR A 50 8.64 0.49 0.36
C THR A 50 8.61 -0.74 -0.54
N CYS A 51 7.63 -0.82 -1.44
CA CYS A 51 7.58 -1.89 -2.44
C CYS A 51 8.33 -1.48 -3.71
N GLN A 52 9.22 -2.34 -4.18
CA GLN A 52 10.05 -2.08 -5.36
C GLN A 52 9.50 -2.72 -6.64
N CYS A 53 8.44 -3.52 -6.58
CA CYS A 53 7.89 -4.14 -7.78
C CYS A 53 7.32 -3.09 -8.74
N ASN A 54 7.36 -3.41 -10.04
CA ASN A 54 6.78 -2.53 -11.07
C ASN A 54 5.24 -2.54 -11.07
N ASP A 55 4.64 -3.38 -10.23
CA ASP A 55 3.20 -3.48 -10.07
C ASP A 55 2.64 -2.46 -9.07
N CYS A 56 3.46 -2.00 -8.12
CA CYS A 56 3.10 -0.88 -7.28
C CYS A 56 3.45 0.43 -8.02
N PRO A 57 2.47 1.31 -8.33
CA PRO A 57 2.75 2.63 -8.88
C PRO A 57 3.61 3.41 -7.88
N ILE A 58 4.87 3.61 -8.24
CA ILE A 58 5.80 4.44 -7.48
C ILE A 58 5.31 5.89 -7.60
N PRO A 59 5.02 6.60 -6.50
CA PRO A 59 4.78 8.05 -6.54
C PRO A 59 6.06 8.73 -7.04
N ARG A 60 5.99 9.33 -8.24
CA ARG A 60 7.14 9.93 -8.92
C ARG A 60 7.34 11.37 -8.47
N GLU A 61 8.43 11.64 -7.78
CA GLU A 61 9.11 12.92 -7.92
C GLU A 61 10.32 12.73 -8.83
N THR A 62 10.50 13.68 -9.76
CA THR A 62 11.57 13.83 -10.77
C THR A 62 11.36 13.21 -12.17
N GLN A 63 10.94 14.10 -13.09
CA GLN A 63 11.40 14.24 -14.48
C GLN A 63 11.54 12.97 -15.36
N SER A 64 10.46 12.24 -15.58
CA SER A 64 10.34 11.37 -16.76
C SER A 64 9.15 11.78 -17.59
N THR A 65 9.37 12.11 -18.87
CA THR A 65 8.36 12.35 -19.90
C THR A 65 7.56 11.07 -20.14
N ILE A 66 6.65 10.76 -19.23
CA ILE A 66 5.67 9.67 -19.36
C ILE A 66 4.32 10.32 -19.49
N VAL A 67 3.61 9.95 -20.55
CA VAL A 67 2.19 10.27 -20.69
C VAL A 67 1.43 9.51 -19.60
N SER A 68 1.27 10.10 -18.41
CA SER A 68 0.25 9.64 -17.46
C SER A 68 -1.09 10.13 -18.00
N GLY A 69 -1.63 9.40 -18.98
CA GLY A 69 -2.97 9.66 -19.48
C GLY A 69 -3.95 9.36 -18.36
N ARG A 70 -4.47 10.39 -17.70
CA ARG A 70 -5.71 10.25 -16.94
C ARG A 70 -6.82 10.27 -17.98
N ILE A 71 -7.36 9.10 -18.33
CA ILE A 71 -8.66 9.06 -19.01
C ILE A 71 -9.68 9.34 -17.90
N LEU A 72 -9.86 10.63 -17.63
CA LEU A 72 -10.97 11.10 -16.83
C LEU A 72 -12.16 11.12 -17.78
N ASP A 73 -13.21 10.38 -17.44
CA ASP A 73 -14.52 10.82 -17.86
C ASP A 73 -14.70 12.20 -17.23
N VAL A 74 -14.88 13.21 -18.07
CA VAL A 74 -14.96 14.60 -17.65
C VAL A 74 -16.13 14.67 -16.69
N LEU A 75 -15.87 15.04 -15.44
CA LEU A 75 -16.92 15.25 -14.45
C LEU A 75 -18.03 16.09 -15.06
N ASP A 76 -19.26 15.67 -14.82
CA ASP A 76 -20.42 16.49 -15.13
C ASP A 76 -20.21 17.89 -14.54
N ARG A 77 -20.49 18.93 -15.33
CA ARG A 77 -20.15 20.32 -14.99
C ARG A 77 -20.81 20.79 -13.70
N ASP A 78 -21.84 20.07 -13.26
CA ASP A 78 -22.70 20.40 -12.11
C ASP A 78 -22.36 19.58 -10.84
N TYR A 79 -21.17 18.96 -10.75
CA TYR A 79 -20.79 18.20 -9.55
C TYR A 79 -20.59 19.09 -8.31
N ASP A 80 -21.51 19.00 -7.35
CA ASP A 80 -21.43 19.65 -6.04
C ASP A 80 -20.71 18.75 -5.01
N ALA A 81 -19.46 19.10 -4.68
CA ALA A 81 -18.66 18.38 -3.70
C ALA A 81 -19.19 18.51 -2.26
N ALA A 82 -19.75 19.67 -1.90
CA ALA A 82 -20.25 19.89 -0.55
C ALA A 82 -21.52 19.06 -0.28
N LYS A 83 -22.41 18.99 -1.28
CA LYS A 83 -23.58 18.11 -1.24
C LYS A 83 -23.18 16.64 -1.16
N ALA A 84 -22.27 16.19 -2.02
CA ALA A 84 -21.79 14.81 -2.02
C ALA A 84 -21.13 14.41 -0.68
N ASP A 85 -20.43 15.34 -0.02
CA ASP A 85 -19.86 15.12 1.31
C ASP A 85 -20.94 15.08 2.40
N SER A 86 -21.98 15.90 2.30
CA SER A 86 -23.11 15.92 3.25
C SER A 86 -24.00 14.68 3.18
N GLU A 87 -24.09 14.06 2.00
CA GLU A 87 -24.91 12.87 1.74
C GLU A 87 -24.09 11.57 1.85
N ARG A 88 -22.83 11.64 2.30
CA ARG A 88 -21.93 10.49 2.33
C ARG A 88 -22.46 9.42 3.31
N PRO A 89 -22.53 8.14 2.89
CA PRO A 89 -22.93 7.07 3.79
C PRO A 89 -21.94 6.88 4.94
N PRO A 90 -22.34 6.21 6.04
CA PRO A 90 -21.44 5.84 7.12
C PRO A 90 -20.20 5.08 6.63
N PHE A 91 -19.10 5.17 7.40
CA PHE A 91 -17.89 4.39 7.12
C PHE A 91 -18.22 2.90 7.08
N LYS A 92 -17.80 2.23 6.01
CA LYS A 92 -17.87 0.77 5.87
C LYS A 92 -16.51 0.13 6.16
N PRO A 93 -16.47 -1.12 6.68
CA PRO A 93 -15.25 -1.87 6.81
C PRO A 93 -14.47 -1.96 5.49
N ALA A 94 -13.16 -1.77 5.55
CA ALA A 94 -12.28 -1.80 4.39
C ALA A 94 -12.40 -3.11 3.59
N THR A 95 -12.59 -4.24 4.28
CA THR A 95 -12.81 -5.57 3.70
C THR A 95 -14.09 -5.70 2.89
N GLU A 96 -15.10 -4.86 3.13
CA GLU A 96 -16.33 -4.82 2.33
C GLU A 96 -16.21 -3.93 1.10
N VAL A 97 -15.28 -2.97 1.11
CA VAL A 97 -15.17 -1.93 0.07
C VAL A 97 -14.02 -2.19 -0.90
N PHE A 98 -12.89 -2.72 -0.43
CA PHE A 98 -11.69 -2.92 -1.27
C PHE A 98 -11.65 -4.27 -1.98
N ARG A 99 -12.59 -5.18 -1.71
CA ARG A 99 -12.74 -6.42 -2.48
C ARG A 99 -13.51 -6.11 -3.76
N ALA A 100 -12.89 -6.33 -4.91
CA ALA A 100 -13.48 -6.16 -6.24
C ALA A 100 -14.52 -7.25 -6.54
N THR A 101 -15.63 -7.25 -5.81
CA THR A 101 -16.67 -8.31 -5.85
C THR A 101 -17.96 -7.86 -6.53
N GLU A 102 -18.40 -6.63 -6.27
CA GLU A 102 -19.61 -6.05 -6.85
C GLU A 102 -19.37 -4.62 -7.36
N GLU A 103 -20.31 -4.11 -8.16
CA GLU A 103 -20.30 -2.73 -8.65
C GLU A 103 -20.34 -1.76 -7.46
N SER A 104 -19.21 -1.10 -7.23
CA SER A 104 -19.05 -0.17 -6.12
C SER A 104 -19.89 1.09 -6.35
N LYS A 105 -20.86 1.32 -5.46
CA LYS A 105 -21.59 2.61 -5.36
C LYS A 105 -20.70 3.77 -4.88
N PHE A 106 -19.45 3.48 -4.51
CA PHE A 106 -18.48 4.48 -4.10
C PHE A 106 -17.68 4.99 -5.31
N TRP A 107 -16.92 6.06 -5.11
CA TRP A 107 -15.93 6.56 -6.08
C TRP A 107 -14.71 5.63 -6.25
N LEU A 108 -14.71 4.44 -5.65
CA LEU A 108 -13.65 3.47 -5.81
C LEU A 108 -13.86 2.67 -7.11
N ARG A 109 -12.80 2.54 -7.92
CA ARG A 109 -12.75 1.74 -9.14
C ARG A 109 -11.63 0.72 -9.01
N PHE A 110 -11.76 -0.39 -9.73
CA PHE A 110 -10.82 -1.50 -9.70
C PHE A 110 -10.18 -1.72 -11.06
N PHE A 111 -8.92 -2.13 -11.04
CA PHE A 111 -8.16 -2.56 -12.18
C PHE A 111 -7.51 -3.92 -11.87
N HIS A 112 -7.66 -4.85 -12.81
CA HIS A 112 -7.05 -6.17 -12.81
C HIS A 112 -6.10 -6.25 -14.01
N THR A 113 -4.88 -6.73 -13.81
CA THR A 113 -3.98 -7.00 -14.93
C THR A 113 -4.52 -8.18 -15.73
N THR A 114 -4.14 -8.30 -17.00
CA THR A 114 -4.72 -9.29 -17.94
C THR A 114 -4.57 -10.76 -17.52
N ASN A 115 -3.67 -11.04 -16.57
CA ASN A 115 -3.41 -12.38 -16.03
C ASN A 115 -3.80 -12.50 -14.54
N ALA A 116 -4.47 -11.49 -13.98
CA ALA A 116 -4.97 -11.51 -12.62
C ALA A 116 -6.47 -11.79 -12.61
N ASP A 117 -6.91 -12.70 -11.76
CA ASP A 117 -8.32 -12.89 -11.43
C ASP A 117 -8.75 -11.92 -10.31
N GLU A 118 -9.97 -12.08 -9.80
CA GLU A 118 -10.51 -11.29 -8.68
C GLU A 118 -9.70 -11.41 -7.38
N SER A 119 -8.73 -12.34 -7.30
CA SER A 119 -7.84 -12.47 -6.15
C SER A 119 -6.79 -11.37 -6.08
N TRP A 120 -6.65 -10.52 -7.10
CA TRP A 120 -5.75 -9.36 -7.09
C TRP A 120 -6.43 -8.15 -7.69
N SER A 121 -6.38 -7.01 -7.01
CA SER A 121 -6.98 -5.78 -7.52
C SER A 121 -6.20 -4.55 -7.13
N ARG A 122 -6.03 -3.63 -8.08
CA ARG A 122 -5.62 -2.25 -7.81
C ARG A 122 -6.85 -1.38 -7.74
N SER A 123 -6.96 -0.57 -6.71
CA SER A 123 -8.08 0.35 -6.55
C SER A 123 -7.62 1.80 -6.62
N PHE A 124 -8.45 2.62 -7.26
CA PHE A 124 -8.21 4.03 -7.46
C PHE A 124 -9.51 4.83 -7.38
N CYS A 125 -9.39 6.13 -7.16
CA CYS A 125 -10.52 7.03 -7.20
C CYS A 125 -10.99 7.24 -8.65
N GLY A 126 -12.22 6.89 -8.97
CA GLY A 126 -12.84 7.16 -10.27
C GLY A 126 -12.98 8.65 -10.58
N ARG A 127 -12.89 9.53 -9.58
CA ARG A 127 -12.95 10.99 -9.76
C ARG A 127 -11.59 11.63 -10.03
N SER A 128 -10.57 11.33 -9.22
CA SER A 128 -9.25 11.96 -9.34
C SER A 128 -8.17 11.08 -9.98
N GLY A 129 -8.43 9.78 -10.14
CA GLY A 129 -7.43 8.78 -10.53
C GLY A 129 -6.43 8.44 -9.43
N SER A 130 -6.58 8.98 -8.21
CA SER A 130 -5.64 8.71 -7.10
C SER A 130 -5.66 7.22 -6.75
N HIS A 131 -4.50 6.56 -6.74
CA HIS A 131 -4.38 5.20 -6.25
C HIS A 131 -4.69 5.13 -4.74
N VAL A 132 -5.41 4.11 -4.31
CA VAL A 132 -5.88 3.97 -2.92
C VAL A 132 -5.32 2.72 -2.27
N CYS A 133 -5.58 1.56 -2.86
CA CYS A 133 -5.17 0.27 -2.30
C CYS A 133 -4.74 -0.70 -3.39
N PHE A 134 -3.73 -1.50 -3.12
CA PHE A 134 -3.51 -2.79 -3.77
C PHE A 134 -4.02 -3.88 -2.83
N HIS A 135 -4.82 -4.79 -3.34
CA HIS A 135 -5.45 -5.86 -2.58
C HIS A 135 -5.13 -7.19 -3.24
N PHE A 136 -4.88 -8.20 -2.41
CA PHE A 136 -4.85 -9.58 -2.86
C PHE A 136 -5.33 -10.57 -1.81
N LYS A 137 -5.89 -11.69 -2.26
CA LYS A 137 -6.22 -12.82 -1.39
C LYS A 137 -4.92 -13.48 -0.95
N LEU A 138 -4.77 -13.64 0.36
CA LEU A 138 -3.62 -14.29 0.92
C LEU A 138 -3.79 -15.81 0.80
N ILE A 139 -2.91 -16.43 0.01
CA ILE A 139 -2.84 -17.89 -0.14
C ILE A 139 -1.62 -18.44 0.59
N ARG A 140 -1.59 -19.76 0.80
CA ARG A 140 -0.55 -20.44 1.57
C ARG A 140 0.84 -20.22 0.97
N GLU A 141 0.91 -20.21 -0.35
CA GLU A 141 2.12 -20.07 -1.16
C GLU A 141 2.84 -18.73 -0.92
N TYR A 142 2.10 -17.70 -0.48
CA TYR A 142 2.68 -16.39 -0.14
C TYR A 142 3.10 -16.29 1.33
N CYS A 143 2.63 -17.20 2.18
CA CYS A 143 2.94 -17.19 3.59
C CYS A 143 4.30 -17.86 3.85
N HIS A 144 5.04 -17.33 4.82
CA HIS A 144 6.27 -17.97 5.26
C HIS A 144 5.99 -19.42 5.72
N ASN A 145 6.81 -20.37 5.26
CA ASN A 145 6.64 -21.82 5.46
C ASN A 145 5.34 -22.43 4.90
N GLY A 146 4.63 -21.75 3.99
CA GLY A 146 3.42 -22.29 3.38
C GLY A 146 2.21 -22.35 4.33
N LYS A 147 2.26 -21.63 5.46
CA LYS A 147 1.22 -21.69 6.51
C LYS A 147 0.42 -20.39 6.56
N LEU A 148 -0.83 -20.45 6.13
CA LEU A 148 -1.80 -19.39 6.35
C LEU A 148 -2.35 -19.49 7.79
N SER A 149 -2.09 -18.47 8.60
CA SER A 149 -2.62 -18.37 9.96
C SER A 149 -4.15 -18.26 9.95
N ASN A 150 -4.81 -18.85 10.95
CA ASN A 150 -6.27 -18.76 11.08
C ASN A 150 -6.74 -17.30 11.11
N GLY A 151 -7.80 -17.00 10.34
CA GLY A 151 -8.40 -15.66 10.26
C GLY A 151 -7.81 -14.75 9.18
N TRP A 152 -6.67 -15.11 8.57
CA TRP A 152 -6.12 -14.37 7.44
C TRP A 152 -6.80 -14.78 6.13
N GLN A 153 -7.23 -13.79 5.34
CA GLN A 153 -7.90 -14.01 4.06
C GLN A 153 -7.39 -13.06 2.98
N ASP A 154 -7.18 -11.80 3.31
CA ASP A 154 -6.74 -10.78 2.37
C ASP A 154 -5.59 -9.95 2.95
N ALA A 155 -4.78 -9.40 2.06
CA ALA A 155 -3.80 -8.37 2.35
C ALA A 155 -4.17 -7.09 1.59
N PHE A 156 -4.05 -5.95 2.29
CA PHE A 156 -4.36 -4.63 1.75
C PHE A 156 -3.13 -3.72 1.92
N HIS A 157 -2.53 -3.32 0.79
CA HIS A 157 -1.43 -2.36 0.76
C HIS A 157 -2.01 -1.00 0.38
N LEU A 158 -2.15 -0.13 1.39
CA LEU A 158 -2.61 1.25 1.17
C LEU A 158 -1.45 2.12 0.69
N TYR A 159 -1.68 2.89 -0.37
CA TYR A 159 -0.64 3.77 -0.90
C TYR A 159 -0.43 4.96 0.03
N LEU A 160 0.83 5.19 0.43
CA LEU A 160 1.19 6.26 1.35
C LEU A 160 0.81 7.66 0.83
N GLY A 161 0.77 7.85 -0.50
CA GLY A 161 0.29 9.10 -1.10
C GLY A 161 -1.19 9.42 -0.82
N GLY A 162 -1.95 8.48 -0.25
CA GLY A 162 -3.29 8.70 0.26
C GLY A 162 -3.37 8.97 1.77
N ILE A 163 -2.28 8.82 2.54
CA ILE A 163 -2.29 9.12 3.98
C ILE A 163 -2.20 10.63 4.18
N ASP A 164 -2.91 11.16 5.18
CA ASP A 164 -2.85 12.58 5.47
C ASP A 164 -1.43 13.01 5.87
N ARG A 165 -1.04 14.18 5.36
CA ARG A 165 0.33 14.71 5.49
C ARG A 165 0.84 14.77 6.93
N GLU A 166 -0.05 15.07 7.88
CA GLU A 166 0.29 15.16 9.30
C GLU A 166 0.89 13.86 9.88
N PHE A 167 0.58 12.70 9.30
CA PHE A 167 1.15 11.41 9.68
C PHE A 167 2.42 11.11 8.89
N LEU A 168 2.46 11.45 7.60
CA LEU A 168 3.63 11.23 6.73
C LEU A 168 4.87 12.00 7.20
N GLU A 169 4.68 13.14 7.88
CA GLU A 169 5.75 13.95 8.43
C GLU A 169 6.22 13.48 9.83
N LYS A 170 5.65 12.40 10.36
CA LYS A 170 6.08 11.83 11.64
C LYS A 170 7.24 10.87 11.44
N ASP A 171 8.25 10.97 12.31
CA ASP A 171 9.40 10.06 12.30
C ASP A 171 9.01 8.58 12.42
N TRP A 172 7.92 8.31 13.15
CA TRP A 172 7.34 6.98 13.32
C TRP A 172 6.56 6.48 12.10
N PHE A 173 6.46 7.24 11.01
CA PHE A 173 5.84 6.80 9.76
C PHE A 173 6.84 6.46 8.66
N THR A 174 8.14 6.48 8.99
CA THR A 174 9.21 6.03 8.10
C THR A 174 9.01 4.56 7.69
N PRO A 175 9.41 4.13 6.48
CA PRO A 175 9.34 2.72 6.11
C PRO A 175 10.22 1.84 7.01
N SER A 176 9.69 0.73 7.52
CA SER A 176 10.42 -0.26 8.33
C SER A 176 11.10 -1.34 7.48
N THR A 177 10.53 -1.62 6.30
CA THR A 177 10.89 -2.75 5.45
C THR A 177 10.83 -2.34 3.98
N GLU A 178 11.76 -2.84 3.18
CA GLU A 178 11.69 -2.75 1.71
C GLU A 178 11.34 -4.12 1.14
N VAL A 179 10.28 -4.17 0.33
CA VAL A 179 9.77 -5.40 -0.23
C VAL A 179 10.00 -5.48 -1.74
N MET A 180 10.08 -6.69 -2.28
CA MET A 180 10.23 -6.97 -3.73
C MET A 180 11.50 -6.40 -4.37
N PHE A 181 12.56 -6.21 -3.59
CA PHE A 181 13.75 -5.51 -4.04
C PHE A 181 14.41 -6.15 -5.28
N GLN A 182 14.39 -7.48 -5.42
CA GLN A 182 14.92 -8.18 -6.59
C GLN A 182 14.11 -7.93 -7.87
N ASN A 183 12.82 -7.64 -7.73
CA ASN A 183 11.93 -7.32 -8.85
C ASN A 183 11.94 -5.82 -9.19
N GLY A 184 12.73 -5.02 -8.48
CA GLY A 184 12.84 -3.59 -8.71
C GLY A 184 13.61 -3.27 -9.99
N THR A 185 13.10 -2.28 -10.74
CA THR A 185 13.92 -1.66 -11.78
C THR A 185 15.13 -0.97 -11.14
N PRO A 186 16.21 -0.73 -11.92
CA PRO A 186 17.32 0.08 -11.44
C PRO A 186 16.87 1.42 -10.85
N PHE A 187 15.86 2.07 -11.46
CA PHE A 187 15.29 3.32 -10.94
C PHE A 187 14.63 3.14 -9.57
N SER A 188 13.75 2.14 -9.42
CA SER A 188 13.07 1.85 -8.14
C SER A 188 14.09 1.62 -7.02
N GLN A 189 15.12 0.82 -7.30
CA GLN A 189 16.19 0.53 -6.35
C GLN A 189 16.99 1.78 -5.93
N CYS A 190 17.21 2.74 -6.84
CA CYS A 190 17.88 4.02 -6.54
C CYS A 190 17.03 4.96 -5.66
N VAL A 191 15.71 4.78 -5.60
CA VAL A 191 14.82 5.55 -4.73
C VAL A 191 14.38 4.79 -3.49
N SER A 192 14.96 3.61 -3.25
CA SER A 192 14.77 2.81 -2.04
C SER A 192 15.12 3.59 -0.77
N ALA A 193 14.45 3.29 0.33
CA ALA A 193 14.69 3.89 1.64
C ALA A 193 16.18 3.77 2.02
N THR A 194 16.78 2.60 1.79
CA THR A 194 18.22 2.39 2.00
C THR A 194 19.08 3.32 1.14
N ALA A 195 18.75 3.49 -0.15
CA ALA A 195 19.48 4.39 -1.04
C ALA A 195 19.31 5.87 -0.67
N LYS A 196 18.22 6.22 0.03
CA LYS A 196 17.95 7.56 0.57
C LYS A 196 18.51 7.81 1.97
N GLY A 197 19.35 6.90 2.47
CA GLY A 197 20.09 7.10 3.71
C GLY A 197 19.40 6.61 4.99
N LEU A 198 18.24 5.95 4.89
CA LEU A 198 17.65 5.24 6.03
C LEU A 198 18.50 3.99 6.30
N LYS A 199 19.30 4.05 7.37
CA LYS A 199 20.09 2.91 7.85
C LYS A 199 19.15 1.91 8.53
N TYR A 200 19.41 0.61 8.38
CA TYR A 200 18.73 -0.50 9.08
C TYR A 200 17.28 -0.82 8.65
N VAL A 201 16.92 -0.56 7.38
CA VAL A 201 15.64 -1.03 6.82
C VAL A 201 15.79 -2.47 6.33
N SER A 202 14.99 -3.40 6.87
CA SER A 202 15.05 -4.81 6.48
C SER A 202 14.60 -4.98 5.02
N LYS A 203 15.31 -5.80 4.25
CA LYS A 203 14.94 -6.07 2.85
C LYS A 203 14.37 -7.47 2.72
N VAL A 204 13.12 -7.54 2.31
CA VAL A 204 12.34 -8.79 2.22
C VAL A 204 11.90 -8.97 0.79
N GLN A 205 11.87 -10.21 0.31
CA GLN A 205 11.19 -10.55 -0.93
C GLN A 205 9.87 -11.21 -0.51
N GLU A 206 8.74 -10.60 -0.84
CA GLU A 206 7.43 -11.03 -0.32
C GLU A 206 6.94 -12.37 -0.89
N PHE A 207 7.73 -13.02 -1.76
CA PHE A 207 7.45 -14.33 -2.34
C PHE A 207 8.68 -15.26 -2.45
N ASP A 208 9.86 -14.88 -1.92
CA ASP A 208 11.07 -15.73 -1.87
C ASP A 208 12.12 -15.19 -0.85
N ARG A 209 13.32 -15.79 -0.77
CA ARG A 209 14.41 -15.52 0.19
C ARG A 209 14.79 -14.04 0.40
N GLU A 210 15.36 -13.72 1.57
CA GLU A 210 15.97 -12.41 1.89
C GLU A 210 17.08 -12.03 0.88
N VAL A 211 17.22 -10.73 0.60
CA VAL A 211 18.27 -10.21 -0.29
C VAL A 211 19.61 -10.17 0.43
N THR A 212 20.67 -10.69 -0.19
CA THR A 212 21.98 -10.81 0.46
C THR A 212 22.75 -9.48 0.52
N GLU A 213 23.56 -9.25 1.56
CA GLU A 213 24.40 -8.02 1.67
C GLU A 213 25.34 -7.83 0.46
N LYS A 214 25.80 -8.93 -0.16
CA LYS A 214 26.61 -8.89 -1.38
C LYS A 214 25.86 -8.26 -2.55
N GLU A 215 24.56 -8.54 -2.68
CA GLU A 215 23.71 -7.91 -3.70
C GLU A 215 23.44 -6.44 -3.37
N LEU A 216 23.28 -6.11 -2.09
CA LEU A 216 23.10 -4.72 -1.65
C LEU A 216 24.32 -3.85 -1.90
N ALA A 217 25.52 -4.38 -1.65
CA ALA A 217 26.78 -3.65 -1.84
C ALA A 217 26.99 -3.22 -3.29
N LYS A 218 26.54 -4.03 -4.28
CA LYS A 218 26.66 -3.69 -5.71
C LYS A 218 25.84 -2.46 -6.13
N LEU A 219 24.79 -2.12 -5.38
CA LEU A 219 23.90 -1.00 -5.69
C LEU A 219 24.27 0.28 -4.95
N ARG A 220 25.18 0.20 -3.98
CA ARG A 220 25.73 1.36 -3.25
C ARG A 220 26.99 1.94 -3.91
N ALA A 221 27.57 1.21 -4.86
CA ALA A 221 28.78 1.57 -5.60
C ALA A 221 28.43 2.32 -6.89
#